data_AF-A0A537HL74-F1
#
_entry.id   AF-A0A537HL74-F1
#
_cell.length_a   1.000
_cell.length_b   1.000
_cell.length_c   1.000
_cell.angle_alpha   90.00
_cell.angle_beta   90.00
_cell.angle_gamma   90.00
#
_symmetry.space_group_name_H-M   'P 1'
#
loop_
_entity.id
_entity.type
_entity.pdbx_description
1 polymer ?
#
loop_
_entity_poly.entity_id
_entity_poly.type
_entity_poly.pdbx_seq_one_letter_code
_entity_poly.pdbx_strand_id
1 'polypeptide(L)' 'MMTQRTRRTTGADFTEKELRYLMERSLGRLAFVCSDTQAHIMPVLFEFDGAYFYLSGWNLKYS' A
#
# COMPACT_ATOMS: atom_id res chain seq x y z
N MET A 1 0.96 32.32 -4.27
CA MET A 1 0.10 31.43 -5.07
C MET A 1 0.21 30.04 -4.45
N MET A 2 -0.64 29.72 -3.48
CA MET A 2 -0.68 28.40 -2.84
C MET A 2 -1.38 27.45 -3.82
N THR A 3 -0.66 26.51 -4.39
CA THR A 3 -1.25 25.43 -5.17
C THR A 3 -2.02 24.55 -4.20
N GLN A 4 -3.31 24.82 -4.02
CA GLN A 4 -4.23 23.89 -3.38
C GLN A 4 -4.24 22.63 -4.25
N ARG A 5 -3.45 21.63 -3.87
CA ARG A 5 -3.60 20.27 -4.39
C ARG A 5 -4.99 19.83 -3.99
N THR A 6 -5.91 19.83 -4.96
CA THR A 6 -7.25 19.28 -4.81
C THR A 6 -7.12 17.84 -4.31
N ARG A 7 -7.31 17.62 -3.01
CA ARG A 7 -7.46 16.26 -2.45
C ARG A 7 -8.75 15.74 -3.06
N ARG A 8 -8.66 14.91 -4.09
CA ARG A 8 -9.80 14.13 -4.57
C ARG A 8 -10.22 13.26 -3.40
N THR A 9 -11.26 13.65 -2.67
CA THR A 9 -11.98 12.78 -1.74
C THR A 9 -12.78 11.79 -2.58
N THR A 10 -12.09 10.84 -3.20
CA THR A 10 -12.72 9.58 -3.59
C THR A 10 -13.10 8.87 -2.30
N GLY A 11 -14.40 8.61 -2.09
CA GLY A 11 -14.99 8.20 -0.82
C GLY A 11 -14.55 6.83 -0.27
N ALA A 12 -13.29 6.70 0.11
CA ALA A 12 -12.74 5.57 0.84
C ALA A 12 -11.70 6.08 1.84
N ASP A 13 -12.14 6.90 2.79
CA ASP A 13 -11.41 7.00 4.05
C ASP A 13 -11.61 5.68 4.80
N PHE A 14 -10.53 5.11 5.33
CA PHE A 14 -10.59 3.91 6.14
C PHE A 14 -11.46 4.13 7.38
N THR A 15 -12.24 3.13 7.76
CA THR A 15 -12.92 3.10 9.05
C THR A 15 -11.90 3.05 10.20
N GLU A 16 -12.30 3.43 11.41
CA GLU A 16 -11.41 3.34 12.58
C GLU A 16 -10.87 1.91 12.81
N LYS A 17 -11.71 0.91 12.56
CA LYS A 17 -11.33 -0.51 12.65
C LYS A 17 -10.25 -0.86 11.63
N GLU A 18 -10.36 -0.36 10.41
CA GLU A 18 -9.36 -0.58 9.35
C GLU A 18 -8.07 0.17 9.64
N LEU A 19 -8.13 1.43 10.10
CA LEU A 19 -6.95 2.19 10.51
C LEU A 19 -6.17 1.47 11.62
N ARG A 20 -6.88 1.00 12.65
CA ARG A 20 -6.28 0.23 13.74
C ARG A 20 -5.61 -1.05 13.23
N TYR A 21 -6.30 -1.77 12.35
CA TYR A 21 -5.74 -2.97 11.71
C TYR A 21 -4.44 -2.67 10.95
N LEU A 22 -4.41 -1.59 10.18
CA LEU A 22 -3.25 -1.17 9.39
C LEU A 22 -2.08 -0.69 10.26
N MET A 23 -2.36 -0.10 11.43
CA MET A 23 -1.34 0.35 12.37
C MET A 23 -0.78 -0.78 13.25
N GLU A 24 -1.58 -1.80 13.57
CA GLU A 24 -1.17 -2.91 14.45
C GLU A 24 -0.45 -4.06 13.73
N ARG A 25 -0.65 -4.21 12.41
CA ARG A 25 -0.09 -5.31 11.61
C ARG A 25 0.80 -4.79 10.50
N SER A 26 1.99 -5.37 10.36
CA SER A 26 3.00 -4.94 9.39
C SER A 26 3.26 -5.94 8.25
N LEU A 27 2.38 -6.94 8.03
CA LEU A 27 2.56 -7.95 6.99
C LEU A 27 1.43 -7.90 5.96
N GLY A 28 1.80 -7.74 4.69
CA GLY A 28 0.90 -7.67 3.55
C GLY A 28 1.32 -8.60 2.41
N ARG A 29 0.51 -8.61 1.35
CA ARG A 29 0.82 -9.28 0.09
C ARG A 29 0.60 -8.30 -1.06
N LEU A 30 1.56 -8.19 -1.96
CA LEU A 30 1.44 -7.39 -3.18
C LEU A 30 1.23 -8.32 -4.36
N ALA A 31 0.24 -7.99 -5.19
CA ALA A 31 0.02 -8.65 -6.47
C ALA A 31 0.51 -7.73 -7.59
N PHE A 32 1.50 -8.19 -8.36
CA PHE A 32 1.97 -7.49 -9.56
C PHE A 32 1.34 -8.12 -10.80
N VAL A 33 1.01 -7.27 -11.76
CA VAL A 33 0.78 -7.71 -13.14
C VAL A 33 2.13 -7.65 -13.83
N CYS A 34 2.70 -8.81 -14.15
CA CYS A 34 3.94 -8.92 -14.91
C CYS A 34 3.66 -8.97 -16.41
N SER A 35 4.71 -8.72 -17.22
CA SER A 35 4.62 -8.73 -18.69
C SER A 35 4.25 -10.10 -19.25
N ASP A 36 4.53 -11.17 -18.50
CA ASP A 36 4.11 -12.54 -18.76
C ASP A 36 2.63 -12.81 -18.42
N THR A 37 1.89 -11.76 -18.03
CA THR A 37 0.47 -11.79 -17.62
C THR A 37 0.18 -12.64 -16.38
N GLN A 38 1.21 -13.09 -15.67
CA GLN A 38 1.03 -13.81 -14.42
C GLN A 38 0.96 -12.85 -13.23
N ALA A 39 0.07 -13.16 -12.30
CA ALA A 39 -0.03 -12.44 -11.05
C ALA A 39 1.06 -12.96 -10.10
N HIS A 40 2.06 -12.14 -9.81
CA HIS A 40 3.07 -12.46 -8.80
C HIS A 40 2.60 -11.93 -7.45
N ILE A 41 2.22 -12.84 -6.54
CA ILE A 41 1.82 -12.51 -5.17
C ILE A 41 3.02 -12.70 -4.24
N MET A 42 3.51 -11.60 -3.66
CA MET A 42 4.69 -11.62 -2.80
C MET A 42 4.37 -11.08 -1.41
N PRO A 43 4.85 -11.73 -0.32
CA PRO A 43 4.74 -11.17 1.02
C PRO A 43 5.66 -9.96 1.15
N VAL A 44 5.17 -8.91 1.80
CA VAL A 44 5.95 -7.69 2.09
C VAL A 44 5.70 -7.24 3.52
N LEU A 45 6.73 -6.66 4.13
CA LEU A 45 6.51 -5.85 5.32
C LEU A 45 6.02 -4.48 4.89
N PHE A 46 5.12 -3.89 5.68
CA PHE A 46 4.65 -2.54 5.45
C PHE A 46 4.51 -1.74 6.74
N GLU A 47 4.54 -0.42 6.58
CA GLU A 47 4.17 0.58 7.58
C GLU A 47 3.16 1.55 6.96
N PHE A 48 2.16 1.97 7.76
CA PHE A 48 1.14 2.92 7.32
C PHE A 48 1.10 4.14 8.26
N ASP A 49 1.27 5.34 7.71
CA ASP A 49 1.34 6.59 8.48
C ASP A 49 -0.01 7.34 8.59
N GLY A 50 -1.09 6.76 8.06
CA GLY A 50 -2.40 7.41 7.96
C GLY A 50 -2.70 7.99 6.57
N ALA A 51 -1.70 8.09 5.69
CA ALA A 51 -1.85 8.58 4.33
C ALA A 51 -1.14 7.71 3.28
N TYR A 52 0.00 7.12 3.63
CA TYR A 52 0.88 6.39 2.73
C TYR A 52 1.31 5.05 3.31
N PHE A 53 1.54 4.08 2.42
CA PHE A 53 2.15 2.80 2.74
C PHE A 53 3.64 2.82 2.34
N TYR A 54 4.50 2.46 3.28
CA TYR A 54 5.92 2.24 3.06
C TYR A 54 6.17 0.74 3.06
N LEU A 55 6.85 0.23 2.05
CA LEU A 55 7.02 -1.20 1.82
C LEU A 55 8.48 -1.59 1.99
N SER A 56 8.74 -2.71 2.65
CA SER A 56 10.08 -3.26 2.86
C SER A 56 10.09 -4.79 2.73
N GLY A 57 11.29 -5.38 2.67
CA GLY A 57 11.46 -6.84 2.47
C GLY A 57 11.36 -7.29 1.02
N TRP A 58 11.43 -6.36 0.06
CA TRP A 58 11.45 -6.70 -1.36
C TRP A 58 12.81 -7.33 -1.75
N ASN A 59 12.81 -8.58 -2.21
CA ASN A 59 13.99 -9.22 -2.79
C ASN A 59 13.96 -9.11 -4.32
N LEU A 60 14.62 -8.09 -4.88
CA LEU A 60 14.54 -7.70 -6.28
C LEU A 60 15.50 -8.54 -7.15
N LYS A 61 15.46 -9.87 -7.02
CA LYS A 61 16.27 -10.77 -7.87
C LYS A 61 15.51 -11.37 -9.06
N TYR A 62 14.19 -11.21 -9.13
CA TYR A 62 13.33 -11.83 -10.14
C TYR A 62 12.29 -10.87 -10.72
N SER A 63 12.69 -9.64 -11.04
CA SER A 63 11.90 -8.73 -11.89
C SER A 63 12.50 -8.68 -13.28
#